data_AF-A0A6N7XM91-F1
#
_entry.id   AF-A0A6N7XM91-F1
#
_cell.length_a   1.000
_cell.length_b   1.000
_cell.length_c   1.000
_cell.angle_alpha   90.00
_cell.angle_beta   90.00
_cell.angle_gamma   90.00
#
_symmetry.space_group_name_H-M   'P 1'
#
loop_
_entity.id
_entity.type
_entity.pdbx_description
1 polymer ?
#
loop_
_entity_poly.entity_id
_entity_poly.type
_entity_poly.pdbx_seq_one_letter_code
_entity_poly.pdbx_strand_id
1 'polypeptide(L)'
;MTYEELLEEAEIHELIVKEKPLRAYKGRIKGNRIAIKKDLSNTDKKCTLAEEIGHYHTTAGNILDQSDVSNRKQERYARAWGYRKLVGVTKLIDAYKHGVRNRFELAEYLGVTEEYIEEVLIYCKQKYGLQYQIDNYLVCFEPLSVLEIWE
;
A
#
# COMPACT_ATOMS: atom_id res chain seq x y z
N MET A 1 -2.03 -3.62 11.13
CA MET A 1 -0.78 -3.15 10.51
C MET A 1 -0.60 -1.67 10.80
N THR A 2 0.06 -1.40 11.92
CA THR A 2 0.65 -0.11 12.30
C THR A 2 2.04 0.03 11.68
N TYR A 3 2.72 1.14 11.94
CA TYR A 3 4.11 1.32 11.51
C TYR A 3 5.05 0.38 12.27
N GLU A 4 4.79 0.18 13.56
CA GLU A 4 5.55 -0.70 14.46
C GLU A 4 5.46 -2.16 14.01
N GLU A 5 4.26 -2.66 13.67
CA GLU A 5 4.08 -4.02 13.14
C GLU A 5 4.83 -4.24 11.80
N LEU A 6 4.98 -3.19 10.98
CA LEU A 6 5.81 -3.27 9.76
C LEU A 6 7.31 -3.28 10.06
N LEU A 7 7.76 -2.61 11.13
CA LEU A 7 9.15 -2.67 11.56
C LEU A 7 9.51 -4.07 12.05
N GLU A 8 8.61 -4.70 12.81
CA GLU A 8 8.74 -6.10 13.25
C GLU A 8 8.80 -7.05 12.05
N GLU A 9 7.90 -6.89 11.08
CA GLU A 9 7.94 -7.68 9.84
C GLU A 9 9.24 -7.47 9.06
N ALA A 10 9.73 -6.23 8.96
CA ALA A 10 10.99 -5.94 8.30
C ALA A 10 12.16 -6.66 9.01
N GLU A 11 12.17 -6.67 10.34
CA GLU A 11 13.18 -7.37 11.14
C GLU A 11 13.15 -8.89 10.90
N ILE A 12 11.95 -9.50 10.81
CA ILE A 12 11.77 -10.92 10.46
C ILE A 12 12.39 -11.24 9.09
N HIS A 13 12.33 -10.29 8.15
CA HIS A 13 12.95 -10.39 6.82
C HIS A 13 14.43 -9.96 6.78
N GLU A 14 15.08 -9.76 7.93
CA GLU A 14 16.47 -9.31 8.07
C GLU A 14 16.74 -7.93 7.43
N LEU A 15 15.70 -7.09 7.36
CA LEU A 15 15.78 -5.72 6.87
C LEU A 15 16.16 -4.76 7.99
N ILE A 16 17.10 -3.88 7.70
CA ILE A 16 17.54 -2.83 8.62
C ILE A 16 16.85 -1.53 8.24
N VAL A 17 15.82 -1.17 8.99
CA VAL A 17 15.08 0.09 8.82
C VAL A 17 15.71 1.19 9.68
N LYS A 18 16.01 2.35 9.08
CA LYS A 18 16.50 3.52 9.81
C LYS A 18 15.85 4.80 9.34
N GLU A 19 15.40 5.61 10.28
CA GLU A 19 14.95 6.96 9.99
C GLU A 19 16.14 7.90 9.74
N LYS A 20 16.07 8.68 8.65
CA LYS A 20 17.15 9.55 8.18
C LYS A 20 16.59 10.89 7.67
N PRO A 21 17.38 11.97 7.70
CA PRO A 21 17.00 13.26 7.11
C PRO A 21 17.08 13.21 5.57
N LEU A 22 16.21 12.44 4.93
CA LEU A 22 16.14 12.32 3.47
C LEU A 22 15.58 13.62 2.87
N ARG A 23 16.19 14.08 1.78
CA ARG A 23 15.80 15.34 1.10
C ARG A 23 14.88 15.11 -0.10
N ALA A 24 15.19 14.09 -0.91
CA ALA A 24 14.54 13.90 -2.21
C ALA A 24 13.35 12.93 -2.19
N TYR A 25 13.34 11.96 -1.25
CA TYR A 25 12.37 10.86 -1.26
C TYR A 25 11.86 10.58 0.16
N LYS A 26 10.65 10.01 0.25
CA LYS A 26 10.06 9.56 1.52
C LYS A 26 10.76 8.31 2.05
N GLY A 27 11.14 7.39 1.15
CA GLY A 27 11.83 6.14 1.45
C GLY A 27 12.97 5.86 0.48
N ARG A 28 13.83 4.92 0.83
CA ARG A 28 14.78 4.29 -0.09
C ARG A 28 15.29 2.95 0.45
N ILE A 29 15.22 1.91 -0.36
CA ILE A 29 15.90 0.64 -0.12
C ILE A 29 17.25 0.54 -0.87
N LYS A 30 18.23 -0.10 -0.24
CA LYS A 30 19.48 -0.54 -0.87
C LYS A 30 19.95 -1.85 -0.24
N GLY A 31 19.86 -2.94 -1.00
CA GLY A 31 20.08 -4.28 -0.45
C GLY A 31 19.04 -4.57 0.63
N ASN A 32 19.47 -4.96 1.83
CA ASN A 32 18.59 -5.19 2.97
C ASN A 32 18.41 -3.96 3.89
N ARG A 33 18.76 -2.75 3.42
CA ARG A 33 18.72 -1.53 4.24
C ARG A 33 17.66 -0.58 3.70
N ILE A 34 16.69 -0.23 4.55
CA ILE A 34 15.64 0.74 4.25
C ILE A 34 15.93 2.03 5.02
N ALA A 35 15.93 3.16 4.32
CA ALA A 35 15.94 4.48 4.91
C ALA A 35 14.55 5.09 4.78
N ILE A 36 13.97 5.57 5.89
CA ILE A 36 12.70 6.30 5.90
C ILE A 36 12.96 7.75 6.30
N LYS A 37 12.27 8.71 5.69
CA LYS A 37 12.40 10.12 6.02
C LYS A 37 11.86 10.39 7.44
N LYS A 38 12.72 10.92 8.31
CA LYS A 38 12.47 11.01 9.77
C LYS A 38 11.31 11.91 10.20
N ASP A 39 11.06 12.96 9.42
CA ASP A 39 10.08 14.03 9.68
C ASP A 39 8.68 13.72 9.11
N LEU A 40 8.47 12.49 8.63
CA LEU A 40 7.16 12.01 8.22
C LEU A 40 6.26 11.69 9.41
N SER A 41 4.94 11.80 9.21
CA SER A 41 3.95 11.25 10.14
C SER A 41 4.06 9.73 10.21
N ASN A 42 3.58 9.09 11.29
CA ASN A 42 3.55 7.62 11.35
C ASN A 42 2.73 7.01 10.21
N THR A 43 1.66 7.68 9.78
CA THR A 43 0.85 7.28 8.61
C THR A 43 1.69 7.27 7.33
N ASP A 44 2.42 8.35 7.06
CA ASP A 44 3.31 8.43 5.89
C ASP A 44 4.46 7.41 5.98
N LYS A 45 5.06 7.25 7.16
CA LYS A 45 6.13 6.26 7.38
C LYS A 45 5.62 4.85 7.13
N LYS A 46 4.40 4.53 7.56
CA LYS A 46 3.76 3.24 7.31
C LYS A 46 3.58 2.96 5.82
N CYS A 47 2.96 3.88 5.08
CA CYS A 47 2.78 3.73 3.63
C CYS A 47 4.12 3.57 2.92
N THR A 48 5.09 4.42 3.27
CA THR A 48 6.44 4.41 2.69
C THR A 48 7.15 3.08 2.99
N LEU A 49 7.15 2.62 4.24
CA LEU A 49 7.82 1.38 4.63
C LEU A 49 7.22 0.16 3.92
N ALA A 50 5.90 0.10 3.78
CA ALA A 50 5.25 -0.98 3.03
C ALA A 50 5.68 -1.01 1.55
N GLU A 51 5.88 0.15 0.92
CA GLU A 51 6.39 0.25 -0.45
C GLU A 51 7.86 -0.21 -0.54
N GLU A 52 8.72 0.23 0.40
CA GLU A 52 10.13 -0.17 0.43
C GLU A 52 10.33 -1.68 0.71
N ILE A 53 9.50 -2.29 1.56
CA ILE A 53 9.47 -3.75 1.73
C ILE A 53 8.96 -4.42 0.44
N GLY A 54 7.98 -3.82 -0.24
CA GLY A 54 7.55 -4.26 -1.56
C GLY A 54 8.72 -4.31 -2.55
N HIS A 55 9.54 -3.25 -2.61
CA HIS A 55 10.74 -3.23 -3.44
C HIS A 55 11.72 -4.34 -3.10
N TYR A 56 11.92 -4.65 -1.81
CA TYR A 56 12.77 -5.77 -1.41
C TYR A 56 12.32 -7.09 -2.04
N HIS A 57 11.01 -7.35 -2.07
CA HIS A 57 10.47 -8.61 -2.56
C HIS A 57 10.31 -8.69 -4.08
N THR A 58 10.10 -7.56 -4.76
CA THR A 58 9.64 -7.57 -6.15
C THR A 58 10.56 -6.89 -7.16
N THR A 59 11.64 -6.24 -6.70
CA THR A 59 12.54 -5.48 -7.58
C THR A 59 13.92 -6.14 -7.66
N ALA A 60 14.51 -6.12 -8.86
CA ALA A 60 15.88 -6.51 -9.11
C ALA A 60 16.60 -5.45 -9.95
N GLY A 61 17.86 -5.17 -9.61
CA GLY A 61 18.69 -4.19 -10.32
C GLY A 61 18.31 -2.74 -9.98
N ASN A 62 18.68 -1.82 -10.89
CA ASN A 62 18.42 -0.39 -10.76
C ASN A 62 17.22 0.00 -11.63
N ILE A 63 16.13 0.43 -11.01
CA ILE A 63 14.88 0.80 -11.70
C ILE A 63 14.63 2.30 -11.83
N LEU A 64 15.65 3.15 -11.59
CA LEU A 64 15.49 4.60 -11.61
C LEU A 64 15.14 5.16 -13.01
N ASP A 65 15.47 4.45 -14.08
CA ASP A 65 15.11 4.85 -15.44
C ASP A 65 13.67 4.45 -15.77
N GLN A 66 12.75 5.41 -15.66
CA GLN A 66 11.32 5.23 -15.91
C GLN A 66 10.95 5.30 -17.41
N SER A 67 11.92 5.52 -18.31
CA SER A 67 11.69 5.34 -19.75
C SER A 67 11.60 3.85 -20.13
N ASP A 68 12.21 2.98 -19.32
CA ASP A 68 12.12 1.52 -19.48
C ASP A 68 10.79 0.97 -18.93
N VAL A 69 10.07 0.25 -19.79
CA VAL A 69 8.83 -0.46 -19.44
C VAL A 69 9.06 -1.49 -18.33
N SER A 70 10.20 -2.18 -18.32
CA SER A 70 10.55 -3.17 -17.30
C SER A 70 10.64 -2.53 -15.92
N ASN A 71 11.32 -1.38 -15.82
CA ASN A 71 11.46 -0.64 -14.58
C ASN A 71 10.11 -0.16 -14.05
N ARG A 72 9.25 0.39 -14.93
CA ARG A 72 7.87 0.77 -14.55
C ARG A 72 7.03 -0.40 -14.07
N LYS A 73 7.20 -1.59 -14.65
CA LYS A 73 6.50 -2.81 -14.18
C LYS A 73 6.96 -3.20 -12.78
N GLN A 74 8.27 -3.17 -12.53
CA GLN A 74 8.83 -3.49 -11.21
C GLN A 74 8.37 -2.50 -10.14
N GLU A 75 8.35 -1.20 -10.43
CA GLU A 75 7.78 -0.16 -9.57
C GLU A 75 6.32 -0.47 -9.22
N ARG A 76 5.51 -0.77 -10.24
CA ARG A 76 4.09 -1.13 -10.05
C ARG A 76 3.93 -2.37 -9.18
N TYR A 77 4.79 -3.38 -9.31
CA TYR A 77 4.74 -4.58 -8.47
C TYR A 77 5.10 -4.30 -7.01
N ALA A 78 6.07 -3.43 -6.76
CA ALA A 78 6.46 -3.03 -5.41
C ALA A 78 5.32 -2.30 -4.70
N ARG A 79 4.71 -1.33 -5.37
CA ARG A 79 3.53 -0.63 -4.85
C ARG A 79 2.35 -1.56 -4.61
N ALA A 80 2.05 -2.43 -5.57
CA ALA A 80 1.00 -3.45 -5.46
C ALA A 80 1.22 -4.45 -4.31
N TRP A 81 2.48 -4.69 -3.92
CA TRP A 81 2.81 -5.45 -2.72
C TRP A 81 2.34 -4.69 -1.47
N GLY A 82 2.71 -3.42 -1.34
CA GLY A 82 2.28 -2.56 -0.23
C GLY A 82 0.76 -2.41 -0.14
N TYR A 83 0.09 -2.19 -1.27
CA TYR A 83 -1.38 -2.07 -1.34
C TYR A 83 -2.08 -3.30 -0.78
N ARG A 84 -1.66 -4.51 -1.19
CA ARG A 84 -2.24 -5.76 -0.69
C ARG A 84 -2.01 -5.94 0.80
N LYS A 85 -0.86 -5.47 1.31
CA LYS A 85 -0.51 -5.53 2.72
C LYS A 85 -1.38 -4.58 3.56
N LEU A 86 -1.50 -3.32 3.14
CA LEU A 86 -2.14 -2.27 3.93
C LEU A 86 -3.65 -2.16 3.70
N VAL A 87 -4.11 -2.34 2.46
CA VAL A 87 -5.49 -2.03 1.99
C VAL A 87 -5.99 -3.14 1.05
N GLY A 88 -5.93 -4.39 1.50
CA GLY A 88 -6.53 -5.51 0.77
C GLY A 88 -8.05 -5.38 0.62
N VAL A 89 -8.65 -6.07 -0.34
CA VAL A 89 -10.12 -6.05 -0.58
C VAL A 89 -10.91 -6.40 0.68
N THR A 90 -10.43 -7.38 1.46
CA THR A 90 -11.05 -7.76 2.74
C THR A 90 -11.11 -6.59 3.73
N LYS A 91 -10.07 -5.76 3.80
CA LYS A 91 -10.06 -4.56 4.64
C LYS A 91 -11.05 -3.49 4.17
N LEU A 92 -11.32 -3.41 2.86
CA LEU A 92 -12.37 -2.52 2.33
C LEU A 92 -13.76 -2.97 2.82
N ILE A 93 -14.00 -4.30 2.81
CA ILE A 93 -15.24 -4.89 3.32
C ILE A 93 -15.35 -4.69 4.84
N ASP A 94 -14.27 -4.91 5.58
CA ASP A 94 -14.25 -4.73 7.04
C ASP A 94 -14.52 -3.27 7.42
N ALA A 95 -13.91 -2.31 6.72
CA ALA A 95 -14.18 -0.88 6.93
C ALA A 95 -15.66 -0.55 6.66
N TYR A 96 -16.22 -1.06 5.58
CA TYR A 96 -17.64 -0.89 5.26
C TYR A 96 -18.56 -1.43 6.37
N LYS A 97 -18.25 -2.61 6.93
CA LYS A 97 -18.99 -3.20 8.06
C LYS A 97 -18.94 -2.34 9.33
N HIS A 98 -17.86 -1.58 9.51
CA HIS A 98 -17.70 -0.61 10.60
C HIS A 98 -18.35 0.75 10.30
N GLY A 99 -19.07 0.88 9.19
CA GLY A 99 -19.79 2.10 8.84
C GLY A 99 -18.95 3.15 8.14
N VAL A 100 -17.74 2.84 7.69
CA VAL A 100 -16.90 3.74 6.86
C VAL A 100 -17.55 3.94 5.49
N ARG A 101 -17.80 5.19 5.08
CA ARG A 101 -18.57 5.52 3.87
C ARG A 101 -17.82 6.32 2.81
N ASN A 102 -16.67 6.90 3.13
CA ASN A 102 -15.91 7.71 2.18
C ASN A 102 -14.39 7.48 2.30
N ARG A 103 -13.63 8.00 1.33
CA ARG A 103 -12.17 7.81 1.27
C ARG A 103 -11.43 8.43 2.44
N PHE A 104 -11.91 9.55 2.97
CA PHE A 104 -11.31 10.22 4.13
C PHE A 104 -11.40 9.32 5.36
N GLU A 105 -12.61 8.87 5.69
CA GLU A 105 -12.85 7.94 6.80
C GLU A 105 -12.10 6.62 6.61
N LEU A 106 -11.97 6.15 5.37
CA LEU A 106 -11.22 4.93 5.07
C LEU A 106 -9.72 5.10 5.31
N ALA A 107 -9.16 6.25 4.92
CA ALA A 107 -7.77 6.58 5.17
C ALA A 107 -7.49 6.65 6.68
N GLU A 108 -8.38 7.30 7.44
CA GLU A 108 -8.29 7.35 8.91
C GLU A 108 -8.43 5.96 9.55
N TYR A 109 -9.46 5.20 9.17
CA TYR A 109 -9.72 3.85 9.70
C TYR A 109 -8.57 2.89 9.45
N LEU A 110 -7.97 2.93 8.25
CA LEU A 110 -6.83 2.08 7.89
C LEU A 110 -5.49 2.68 8.28
N GLY A 111 -5.45 3.91 8.79
CA GLY A 111 -4.23 4.64 9.15
C GLY A 111 -3.26 4.81 7.97
N VAL A 112 -3.76 5.11 6.77
CA VAL A 112 -2.99 5.40 5.55
C VAL A 112 -3.35 6.79 5.03
N THR A 113 -2.64 7.32 4.04
CA THR A 113 -3.00 8.62 3.45
C THR A 113 -4.17 8.47 2.47
N GLU A 114 -4.96 9.53 2.26
CA GLU A 114 -6.01 9.55 1.24
C GLU A 114 -5.46 9.27 -0.17
N GLU A 115 -4.29 9.84 -0.49
CA GLU A 115 -3.59 9.58 -1.75
C GLU A 115 -3.29 8.08 -1.92
N TYR A 116 -2.89 7.39 -0.85
CA TYR A 116 -2.65 5.96 -0.87
C TYR A 116 -3.94 5.16 -1.13
N ILE A 117 -5.08 5.59 -0.55
CA ILE A 117 -6.39 4.98 -0.84
C ILE A 117 -6.73 5.15 -2.32
N GLU A 118 -6.58 6.35 -2.86
CA GLU A 118 -6.86 6.62 -4.28
C GLU A 118 -6.01 5.72 -5.20
N GLU A 119 -4.71 5.61 -4.93
CA GLU A 119 -3.83 4.71 -5.68
C GLU A 119 -4.24 3.23 -5.58
N VAL A 120 -4.65 2.77 -4.39
CA VAL A 120 -5.16 1.41 -4.18
C VAL A 120 -6.43 1.17 -4.99
N LEU A 121 -7.38 2.10 -4.98
CA LEU A 121 -8.64 1.97 -5.73
C LEU A 121 -8.39 1.92 -7.24
N ILE A 122 -7.49 2.77 -7.75
CA ILE A 122 -7.04 2.73 -9.14
C ILE A 122 -6.40 1.37 -9.47
N TYR A 123 -5.51 0.87 -8.61
CA TYR A 123 -4.88 -0.43 -8.79
C TYR A 123 -5.91 -1.58 -8.79
N CYS A 124 -6.85 -1.58 -7.85
CA CYS A 124 -7.90 -2.58 -7.77
C CYS A 124 -8.80 -2.55 -9.00
N LYS A 125 -9.20 -1.35 -9.47
CA LYS A 125 -9.96 -1.18 -10.71
C LYS A 125 -9.21 -1.73 -11.92
N GLN A 126 -7.92 -1.43 -12.04
CA GLN A 126 -7.09 -1.96 -13.13
C GLN A 126 -6.91 -3.48 -13.06
N LYS A 127 -6.94 -4.07 -11.86
CA LYS A 127 -6.71 -5.50 -11.65
C LYS A 127 -7.98 -6.33 -11.80
N TYR A 128 -9.11 -5.86 -11.27
CA TYR A 128 -10.34 -6.63 -11.16
C TYR A 128 -11.49 -6.09 -12.04
N GLY A 129 -11.33 -4.91 -12.63
CA GLY A 129 -12.40 -4.19 -13.31
C GLY A 129 -13.15 -3.25 -12.36
N LEU A 130 -14.30 -2.71 -12.79
CA LEU A 130 -15.06 -1.72 -12.00
C LEU A 130 -15.54 -2.27 -10.64
N GLN A 131 -15.83 -3.56 -10.60
CA GLN A 131 -16.35 -4.26 -9.43
C GLN A 131 -15.70 -5.63 -9.29
N TYR A 132 -15.62 -6.13 -8.06
CA TYR A 132 -15.06 -7.44 -7.74
C TYR A 132 -15.93 -8.13 -6.69
N GLN A 133 -16.38 -9.34 -7.00
CA GLN A 133 -17.13 -10.16 -6.07
C GLN A 133 -16.18 -11.08 -5.30
N ILE A 134 -16.31 -11.10 -3.97
CA ILE A 134 -15.62 -12.02 -3.08
C ILE A 134 -16.61 -12.48 -2.00
N ASP A 135 -16.77 -13.79 -1.87
CA ASP A 135 -17.82 -14.41 -1.05
C ASP A 135 -19.20 -13.82 -1.35
N ASN A 136 -19.88 -13.32 -0.33
CA ASN A 136 -21.17 -12.66 -0.41
C ASN A 136 -21.06 -11.12 -0.52
N TYR A 137 -19.91 -10.57 -0.91
CA TYR A 137 -19.70 -9.14 -1.09
C TYR A 137 -19.37 -8.77 -2.53
N LEU A 138 -20.01 -7.72 -3.04
CA LEU A 138 -19.60 -7.01 -4.25
C LEU A 138 -18.92 -5.70 -3.86
N VAL A 139 -17.66 -5.54 -4.23
CA VAL A 139 -16.89 -4.30 -4.01
C VAL A 139 -16.81 -3.54 -5.33
N CYS A 140 -17.38 -2.33 -5.38
CA CYS A 140 -17.21 -1.39 -6.49
C CYS A 140 -16.07 -0.42 -6.14
N PHE A 141 -15.16 -0.18 -7.08
CA PHE A 141 -14.01 0.71 -6.85
C PHE A 141 -14.26 2.15 -7.32
N GLU A 142 -15.28 2.38 -8.15
CA GLU A 142 -15.62 3.72 -8.65
C GLU A 142 -17.14 3.85 -8.98
N PRO A 143 -17.92 4.59 -8.17
CA PRO A 143 -17.56 5.07 -6.83
C PRO A 143 -17.29 3.91 -5.87
N LEU A 144 -16.49 4.15 -4.82
CA LEU A 144 -16.22 3.14 -3.79
C LEU A 144 -17.52 2.77 -3.06
N SER A 145 -17.94 1.52 -3.18
CA SER A 145 -19.06 0.97 -2.42
C SER A 145 -18.87 -0.53 -2.18
N VAL A 146 -19.51 -1.04 -1.14
CA VAL A 146 -19.58 -2.47 -0.86
C VAL A 146 -21.06 -2.82 -0.71
N LEU A 147 -21.47 -3.92 -1.33
CA LEU A 147 -22.82 -4.47 -1.23
C LEU A 147 -22.72 -5.89 -0.71
N GLU A 148 -23.51 -6.21 0.30
CA GLU A 148 -23.72 -7.60 0.72
C GLU A 148 -24.82 -8.21 -0.13
N ILE A 149 -24.48 -9.28 -0.84
CA ILE A 149 -25.38 -10.04 -1.70
C ILE A 149 -25.90 -11.21 -0.88
N TRP A 150 -27.21 -11.28 -0.71
CA TRP A 150 -27.87 -12.43 -0.11
C TRP A 150 -28.41 -13.29 -1.26
N GLU A 151 -28.12 -14.60 -1.23
CA GLU A 151 -28.82 -15.59 -2.07
C GLU A 151 -30.23 -15.86 -1.54
#